data_AF-A0A1N6GY60-F1
#
_entry.id   AF-A0A1N6GY60-F1
#
_cell.length_a   1.000
_cell.length_b   1.000
_cell.length_c   1.000
_cell.angle_alpha   90.00
_cell.angle_beta   90.00
_cell.angle_gamma   90.00
#
_symmetry.space_group_name_H-M   'P 1'
#
loop_
_entity.id
_entity.type
_entity.pdbx_description
1 polymer ?
#
loop_
_entity_poly.entity_id
_entity_poly.type
_entity_poly.pdbx_seq_one_letter_code
_entity_poly.pdbx_strand_id
1 'polypeptide(L)'
;MKKLLRRTGDRSNPVLTLFFAVVALAALVGAQVADAQNGTAPASTSPHGQRGKHHAPVATDDDSAEALLDADDARFFLTRVGFAPDNAEVAQYVGLTRAQTVDKVLSTARTESFTPMPAWVLEPIPTRDERKAWTQDQRQAEGRTRGQRYEELRAWWVREMLTTPSPLTERMTLFWHNHFTSGQDKVGYPQQMAQQDMLLRRDALGNFGQMLHDVAKDPAMLQYLDGAGSRKGKPNENFAREVMELFTLGEGHYTQQDVSEAARAYTGWSLDPDTQAYVWRANLHDDAVKTVLGQSGPFDGDQVLDILLARPETATFVTTKLWREFVSDTPDPAQIAAVAERFRASHYDIKVALRGLFLSDAFWDERNRGVLVKSPAEFVVGALREFDISYDNTAPFAGQIRNLGENLFYPPNVKGWPGGTTWINSSTLLARKQFVEQIFRATETAAPHRPQNGTMSQDPKAAMVQRAMARVGQGGVRFDIDTWLAQFNTAPTAKAGLSADLQLQHAVLPIAPVDAIETDSTASAYLEALLMDPAYQLK
;
A
#
# COMPACT_ATOMS: atom_id res chain seq x y z
N MET A 1 1.96 1.37 -28.49
CA MET A 1 2.94 0.26 -28.36
C MET A 1 3.99 0.15 -29.48
N LYS A 2 3.74 0.46 -30.77
CA LYS A 2 4.76 0.31 -31.84
C LYS A 2 5.81 1.44 -31.98
N LYS A 3 5.84 2.44 -31.09
CA LYS A 3 6.77 3.59 -31.18
C LYS A 3 7.74 3.74 -29.99
N LEU A 4 7.74 2.83 -29.01
CA LEU A 4 8.65 2.87 -27.86
C LEU A 4 9.88 1.93 -27.98
N LEU A 5 10.02 1.18 -29.08
CA LEU A 5 11.05 0.15 -29.28
C LEU A 5 12.25 0.62 -30.15
N ARG A 6 12.43 1.93 -30.36
CA ARG A 6 13.58 2.46 -31.10
C ARG A 6 14.22 3.61 -30.35
N ARG A 7 14.91 3.30 -29.25
CA ARG A 7 16.11 4.03 -28.76
C ARG A 7 16.52 3.48 -27.39
N THR A 8 17.28 2.40 -27.39
CA THR A 8 18.37 2.09 -26.46
C THR A 8 19.00 0.80 -26.96
N GLY A 9 20.21 0.92 -27.52
CA GLY A 9 21.01 -0.22 -27.94
C GLY A 9 21.82 -0.74 -26.76
N ASP A 10 21.14 -1.34 -25.78
CA ASP A 10 21.82 -2.15 -24.77
C ASP A 10 21.03 -3.45 -24.55
N ARG A 11 21.56 -4.52 -25.15
CA ARG A 11 21.05 -5.89 -25.08
C ARG A 11 21.87 -6.65 -24.04
N SER A 12 21.57 -6.47 -22.76
CA SER A 12 22.04 -7.40 -21.72
C SER A 12 21.39 -7.13 -20.37
N ASN A 13 20.08 -7.39 -20.25
CA ASN A 13 19.54 -7.80 -18.95
C ASN A 13 18.46 -8.87 -19.15
N PRO A 14 18.84 -10.18 -19.13
CA PRO A 14 17.91 -11.28 -19.34
C PRO A 14 16.78 -11.30 -18.30
N VAL A 15 17.04 -10.80 -17.08
CA VAL A 15 16.07 -10.73 -15.98
C VAL A 15 14.92 -9.75 -16.29
N LEU A 16 15.21 -8.61 -16.91
CA LEU A 16 14.17 -7.62 -17.26
C LEU A 16 13.27 -8.15 -18.39
N THR A 17 13.85 -8.92 -19.31
CA THR A 17 13.11 -9.50 -20.45
C THR A 17 12.19 -10.64 -19.99
N LEU A 18 12.64 -11.44 -19.01
CA LEU A 18 11.85 -12.50 -18.39
C LEU A 18 10.76 -11.95 -17.47
N PHE A 19 11.03 -10.89 -16.70
CA PHE A 19 10.03 -10.21 -15.87
C PHE A 19 8.86 -9.65 -16.70
N PHE A 20 9.17 -8.95 -17.81
CA PHE A 20 8.13 -8.50 -18.74
C PHE A 20 7.42 -9.65 -19.44
N ALA A 21 8.08 -10.80 -19.65
CA ALA A 21 7.45 -11.99 -20.22
C ALA A 21 6.48 -12.68 -19.23
N VAL A 22 6.82 -12.79 -17.95
CA VAL A 22 5.93 -13.35 -16.90
C VAL A 22 4.71 -12.45 -16.69
N VAL A 23 4.91 -11.13 -16.62
CA VAL A 23 3.82 -10.15 -16.53
C VAL A 23 2.95 -10.14 -17.80
N ALA A 24 3.55 -10.31 -18.99
CA ALA A 24 2.81 -10.38 -20.25
C ALA A 24 2.08 -11.73 -20.45
N LEU A 25 2.61 -12.84 -19.92
CA LEU A 25 1.98 -14.16 -20.00
C LEU A 25 0.74 -14.24 -19.10
N ALA A 26 0.81 -13.64 -17.89
CA ALA A 26 -0.36 -13.47 -17.03
C ALA A 26 -1.47 -12.65 -17.72
N ALA A 27 -1.09 -11.58 -18.45
CA ALA A 27 -2.05 -10.77 -19.21
C ALA A 27 -2.64 -11.49 -20.44
N LEU A 28 -1.89 -12.37 -21.12
CA LEU A 28 -2.35 -13.07 -22.32
C LEU A 28 -3.33 -14.22 -22.02
N VAL A 29 -3.18 -14.90 -20.89
CA VAL A 29 -4.07 -15.99 -20.47
C VAL A 29 -5.46 -15.44 -20.07
N GLY A 30 -5.53 -14.21 -19.54
CA GLY A 30 -6.80 -13.51 -19.28
C GLY A 30 -7.53 -13.06 -20.54
N ALA A 31 -6.82 -12.73 -21.62
CA ALA A 31 -7.43 -12.24 -22.87
C ALA A 31 -8.12 -13.33 -23.70
N GLN A 32 -7.72 -14.60 -23.55
CA GLN A 32 -8.29 -15.71 -24.34
C GLN A 32 -9.67 -16.20 -23.87
N VAL A 33 -10.19 -15.70 -22.74
CA VAL A 33 -11.54 -16.02 -22.26
C VAL A 33 -12.60 -15.05 -22.83
N ALA A 34 -12.19 -13.94 -23.46
CA ALA A 34 -13.12 -12.90 -23.94
C ALA A 34 -13.59 -13.06 -25.40
N ASP A 35 -12.98 -13.92 -26.20
CA ASP A 35 -13.26 -14.05 -27.65
C ASP A 35 -13.80 -15.45 -28.02
N ALA A 36 -15.02 -15.76 -27.59
CA ALA A 36 -15.76 -16.91 -28.12
C ALA A 36 -17.28 -16.78 -28.00
N GLN A 37 -17.88 -15.68 -28.51
CA GLN A 37 -19.32 -15.66 -28.84
C GLN A 37 -19.58 -14.82 -30.10
N ASN A 38 -19.54 -15.45 -31.28
CA ASN A 38 -20.51 -15.29 -32.38
C ASN A 38 -20.03 -15.98 -33.66
N GLY A 39 -20.82 -16.92 -34.18
CA GLY A 39 -20.56 -17.55 -35.49
C GLY A 39 -21.42 -18.78 -35.76
N THR A 40 -22.50 -18.56 -36.51
CA THR A 40 -23.48 -19.51 -37.07
C THR A 40 -22.91 -20.80 -37.70
N ALA A 41 -23.64 -21.91 -37.52
CA ALA A 41 -23.42 -23.24 -38.12
C ALA A 41 -23.69 -23.30 -39.63
N PRO A 42 -23.21 -24.36 -40.32
CA PRO A 42 -24.14 -25.46 -40.65
C PRO A 42 -23.57 -26.87 -40.46
N ALA A 43 -24.50 -27.84 -40.46
CA ALA A 43 -24.35 -29.23 -40.05
C ALA A 43 -23.69 -30.16 -41.09
N SER A 44 -22.94 -31.15 -40.62
CA SER A 44 -22.83 -32.48 -41.24
C SER A 44 -22.50 -33.55 -40.19
N THR A 45 -23.09 -34.72 -40.40
CA THR A 45 -23.27 -35.89 -39.53
C THR A 45 -22.05 -36.78 -39.28
N SER A 46 -22.12 -37.52 -38.15
CA SER A 46 -21.65 -38.90 -37.89
C SER A 46 -20.35 -39.13 -37.07
N PRO A 47 -20.25 -40.26 -36.31
CA PRO A 47 -20.04 -40.23 -34.86
C PRO A 47 -18.79 -40.97 -34.35
N HIS A 48 -18.30 -40.64 -33.15
CA HIS A 48 -17.84 -41.59 -32.11
C HIS A 48 -17.12 -40.92 -30.93
N GLY A 49 -17.42 -41.42 -29.71
CA GLY A 49 -16.49 -41.39 -28.57
C GLY A 49 -16.80 -40.44 -27.41
N GLN A 50 -17.91 -40.62 -26.70
CA GLN A 50 -18.10 -39.99 -25.38
C GLN A 50 -17.15 -40.63 -24.35
N ARG A 51 -16.10 -39.91 -23.94
CA ARG A 51 -15.49 -40.02 -22.62
C ARG A 51 -16.08 -38.90 -21.75
N GLY A 52 -16.82 -39.29 -20.71
CA GLY A 52 -17.42 -38.34 -19.77
C GLY A 52 -16.37 -37.47 -19.11
N LYS A 53 -16.45 -36.15 -19.35
CA LYS A 53 -15.85 -35.15 -18.46
C LYS A 53 -16.82 -34.94 -17.32
N HIS A 54 -16.49 -35.47 -16.14
CA HIS A 54 -17.13 -35.03 -14.90
C HIS A 54 -16.87 -33.52 -14.77
N HIS A 55 -17.88 -32.70 -15.01
CA HIS A 55 -17.92 -31.35 -14.48
C HIS A 55 -18.12 -31.50 -12.98
N ALA A 56 -17.12 -31.10 -12.19
CA ALA A 56 -17.33 -30.84 -10.78
C ALA A 56 -18.40 -29.74 -10.66
N PRO A 57 -19.32 -29.83 -9.69
CA PRO A 57 -20.31 -28.78 -9.48
C PRO A 57 -19.58 -27.48 -9.13
N VAL A 58 -20.04 -26.37 -9.71
CA VAL A 58 -19.64 -25.03 -9.29
C VAL A 58 -20.11 -24.90 -7.84
N ALA A 59 -19.16 -24.79 -6.91
CA ALA A 59 -19.43 -24.53 -5.51
C ALA A 59 -20.27 -23.25 -5.42
N THR A 60 -21.29 -23.24 -4.57
CA THR A 60 -22.05 -22.01 -4.31
C THR A 60 -21.17 -21.05 -3.48
N ASP A 61 -21.43 -19.73 -3.53
CA ASP A 61 -20.72 -18.73 -2.69
C ASP A 61 -20.66 -19.13 -1.20
N ASP A 62 -21.65 -19.91 -0.74
CA ASP A 62 -21.74 -20.41 0.65
C ASP A 62 -20.75 -21.56 0.92
N ASP A 63 -20.49 -22.43 -0.07
CA ASP A 63 -19.53 -23.53 0.06
C ASP A 63 -18.08 -23.02 0.02
N SER A 64 -17.80 -21.93 -0.71
CA SER A 64 -16.46 -21.36 -0.78
C SER A 64 -16.09 -20.60 0.51
N ALA A 65 -17.03 -19.92 1.15
CA ALA A 65 -16.82 -19.23 2.43
C ALA A 65 -16.47 -20.17 3.59
N GLU A 66 -16.97 -21.41 3.56
CA GLU A 66 -16.74 -22.44 4.58
C GLU A 66 -15.46 -23.27 4.35
N ALA A 67 -14.72 -23.03 3.26
CA ALA A 67 -13.46 -23.72 3.01
C ALA A 67 -12.43 -23.41 4.11
N LEU A 68 -11.79 -24.46 4.65
CA LEU A 68 -10.75 -24.36 5.67
C LEU A 68 -9.42 -23.91 5.03
N LEU A 69 -8.72 -23.01 5.71
CA LEU A 69 -7.40 -22.54 5.28
C LEU A 69 -6.32 -23.54 5.69
N ASP A 70 -5.49 -23.92 4.73
CA ASP A 70 -4.16 -24.44 5.03
C ASP A 70 -3.15 -23.30 5.28
N ALA A 71 -1.87 -23.65 5.43
CA ALA A 71 -0.81 -22.68 5.69
C ALA A 71 -0.57 -21.72 4.50
N ASP A 72 -0.75 -22.20 3.27
CA ASP A 72 -0.53 -21.39 2.06
C ASP A 72 -1.67 -20.41 1.87
N ASP A 73 -2.91 -20.85 2.08
CA ASP A 73 -4.10 -19.99 2.07
C ASP A 73 -4.00 -18.88 3.13
N ALA A 74 -3.61 -19.24 4.36
CA ALA A 74 -3.43 -18.28 5.44
C ALA A 74 -2.33 -17.25 5.13
N ARG A 75 -1.18 -17.71 4.59
CA ARG A 75 -0.09 -16.81 4.20
C ARG A 75 -0.49 -15.90 3.06
N PHE A 76 -1.14 -16.44 2.03
CA PHE A 76 -1.67 -15.67 0.90
C PHE A 76 -2.58 -14.56 1.40
N PHE A 77 -3.59 -14.90 2.20
CA PHE A 77 -4.55 -13.94 2.74
C PHE A 77 -3.87 -12.85 3.58
N LEU A 78 -3.04 -13.23 4.56
CA LEU A 78 -2.38 -12.27 5.44
C LEU A 78 -1.37 -11.37 4.70
N THR A 79 -0.72 -11.88 3.66
CA THR A 79 0.15 -11.07 2.79
C THR A 79 -0.65 -10.08 1.96
N ARG A 80 -1.84 -10.46 1.47
CA ARG A 80 -2.74 -9.57 0.72
C ARG A 80 -3.24 -8.41 1.57
N VAL A 81 -3.72 -8.71 2.77
CA VAL A 81 -4.44 -7.76 3.63
C VAL A 81 -3.54 -7.01 4.61
N GLY A 82 -2.28 -7.42 4.76
CA GLY A 82 -1.33 -6.92 5.75
C GLY A 82 0.05 -6.63 5.16
N PHE A 83 1.07 -6.77 6.01
CA PHE A 83 2.48 -6.81 5.63
C PHE A 83 2.99 -8.20 6.00
N ALA A 84 3.49 -8.97 5.02
CA ALA A 84 3.84 -10.40 5.08
C ALA A 84 3.93 -10.99 6.51
N PRO A 85 3.14 -12.04 6.83
CA PRO A 85 3.04 -12.56 8.19
C PRO A 85 4.29 -13.33 8.59
N ASP A 86 4.58 -13.36 9.90
CA ASP A 86 5.48 -14.37 10.44
C ASP A 86 4.77 -15.75 10.56
N ASN A 87 5.53 -16.81 10.84
CA ASN A 87 4.96 -18.15 10.95
C ASN A 87 4.03 -18.34 12.15
N ALA A 88 4.23 -17.59 13.23
CA ALA A 88 3.37 -17.65 14.41
C ALA A 88 2.01 -17.00 14.13
N GLU A 89 1.96 -15.95 13.33
CA GLU A 89 0.73 -15.35 12.82
C GLU A 89 -0.01 -16.30 11.90
N VAL A 90 0.67 -16.92 10.92
CA VAL A 90 0.06 -17.90 9.99
C VAL A 90 -0.61 -19.04 10.75
N ALA A 91 0.06 -19.61 11.75
CA ALA A 91 -0.46 -20.72 12.54
C ALA A 91 -1.79 -20.42 13.26
N GLN A 92 -2.10 -19.15 13.53
CA GLN A 92 -3.36 -18.75 14.17
C GLN A 92 -4.58 -18.75 13.22
N TYR A 93 -4.35 -18.93 11.91
CA TYR A 93 -5.40 -18.93 10.89
C TYR A 93 -5.57 -20.28 10.21
N VAL A 94 -4.57 -21.17 10.29
CA VAL A 94 -4.68 -22.54 9.77
C VAL A 94 -5.85 -23.27 10.45
N GLY A 95 -6.72 -23.87 9.64
CA GLY A 95 -7.91 -24.60 10.10
C GLY A 95 -9.11 -23.72 10.44
N LEU A 96 -9.02 -22.39 10.27
CA LEU A 96 -10.21 -21.53 10.23
C LEU A 96 -10.85 -21.59 8.84
N THR A 97 -12.15 -21.31 8.75
CA THR A 97 -12.79 -21.10 7.44
C THR A 97 -12.38 -19.75 6.85
N ARG A 98 -12.59 -19.55 5.54
CA ARG A 98 -12.39 -18.25 4.89
C ARG A 98 -13.24 -17.16 5.54
N ALA A 99 -14.51 -17.45 5.83
CA ALA A 99 -15.40 -16.54 6.56
C ALA A 99 -14.84 -16.16 7.94
N GLN A 100 -14.44 -17.16 8.75
CA GLN A 100 -13.87 -16.91 10.08
C GLN A 100 -12.57 -16.10 10.02
N THR A 101 -11.73 -16.37 9.02
CA THR A 101 -10.46 -15.66 8.81
C THR A 101 -10.69 -14.19 8.46
N VAL A 102 -11.58 -13.92 7.50
CA VAL A 102 -11.95 -12.55 7.10
C VAL A 102 -12.58 -11.81 8.28
N ASP A 103 -13.52 -12.43 8.97
CA ASP A 103 -14.22 -11.80 10.10
C ASP A 103 -13.26 -11.54 11.27
N LYS A 104 -12.32 -12.46 11.54
CA LYS A 104 -11.28 -12.25 12.54
C LYS A 104 -10.45 -11.01 12.24
N VAL A 105 -9.88 -10.89 11.03
CA VAL A 105 -9.05 -9.73 10.65
C VAL A 105 -9.85 -8.42 10.68
N LEU A 106 -11.10 -8.41 10.20
CA LEU A 106 -11.94 -7.20 10.21
C LEU A 106 -12.37 -6.79 11.63
N SER A 107 -12.50 -7.75 12.55
CA SER A 107 -12.88 -7.51 13.94
C SER A 107 -11.71 -7.00 14.81
N THR A 108 -10.48 -7.38 14.49
CA THR A 108 -9.26 -6.96 15.22
C THR A 108 -8.72 -5.60 14.78
N ALA A 109 -9.38 -4.97 13.81
CA ALA A 109 -9.01 -3.66 13.31
C ALA A 109 -9.00 -2.60 14.41
N ARG A 110 -7.91 -1.82 14.45
CA ARG A 110 -7.73 -0.69 15.36
C ARG A 110 -8.11 0.62 14.68
N THR A 111 -8.43 1.63 15.50
CA THR A 111 -8.69 3.02 15.09
C THR A 111 -7.61 3.98 15.59
N GLU A 112 -6.62 3.46 16.34
CA GLU A 112 -5.52 4.22 16.93
C GLU A 112 -4.21 3.46 16.74
N SER A 113 -3.10 4.20 16.65
CA SER A 113 -1.78 3.60 16.55
C SER A 113 -1.45 2.77 17.79
N PHE A 114 -0.72 1.69 17.59
CA PHE A 114 -0.19 0.86 18.65
C PHE A 114 1.02 1.52 19.32
N THR A 115 1.86 2.15 18.53
CA THR A 115 3.03 2.87 19.00
C THR A 115 2.71 4.35 19.25
N PRO A 116 3.31 4.97 20.29
CA PRO A 116 3.09 6.38 20.56
C PRO A 116 3.70 7.25 19.46
N MET A 117 2.93 8.27 19.04
CA MET A 117 3.39 9.31 18.12
C MET A 117 4.57 10.10 18.70
N PRO A 118 5.42 10.72 17.85
CA PRO A 118 6.42 11.66 18.31
C PRO A 118 5.77 12.82 19.10
N ALA A 119 6.38 13.20 20.24
CA ALA A 119 5.78 14.19 21.14
C ALA A 119 5.49 15.54 20.48
N TRP A 120 6.30 15.93 19.48
CA TRP A 120 6.15 17.19 18.77
C TRP A 120 4.87 17.29 17.94
N VAL A 121 4.18 16.18 17.67
CA VAL A 121 2.91 16.15 16.93
C VAL A 121 1.82 16.97 17.64
N LEU A 122 1.90 17.03 18.97
CA LEU A 122 0.97 17.78 19.83
C LEU A 122 1.44 19.20 20.14
N GLU A 123 2.64 19.59 19.70
CA GLU A 123 3.12 20.95 19.86
C GLU A 123 2.36 21.91 18.93
N PRO A 124 1.95 23.10 19.43
CA PRO A 124 1.25 24.07 18.61
C PRO A 124 2.11 24.54 17.44
N ILE A 125 1.45 24.78 16.30
CA ILE A 125 2.09 25.43 15.16
C ILE A 125 2.32 26.91 15.51
N PRO A 126 3.50 27.51 15.21
CA PRO A 126 3.75 28.93 15.47
C PRO A 126 2.71 29.81 14.80
N THR A 127 2.17 30.80 15.50
CA THR A 127 1.10 31.71 15.05
C THR A 127 1.51 32.59 13.88
N ARG A 128 0.56 33.27 13.23
CA ARG A 128 0.86 34.14 12.08
C ARG A 128 1.83 35.26 12.45
N ASP A 129 1.67 35.84 13.63
CA ASP A 129 2.49 36.97 14.06
C ASP A 129 3.91 36.54 14.46
N GLU A 130 4.06 35.37 15.08
CA GLU A 130 5.38 34.75 15.30
C GLU A 130 6.10 34.49 13.97
N ARG A 131 5.42 33.86 13.00
CA ARG A 131 6.00 33.58 11.67
C ARG A 131 6.43 34.84 10.91
N LYS A 132 5.66 35.93 11.05
CA LYS A 132 6.00 37.24 10.46
C LYS A 132 7.21 37.88 11.12
N ALA A 133 7.33 37.76 12.45
CA ALA A 133 8.42 38.33 13.22
C ALA A 133 9.77 37.63 13.01
N TRP A 134 9.79 36.42 12.47
CA TRP A 134 11.02 35.67 12.27
C TRP A 134 12.05 36.35 11.37
N THR A 135 13.30 36.31 11.80
CA THR A 135 14.47 36.61 10.96
C THR A 135 14.66 35.53 9.88
N GLN A 136 15.53 35.80 8.89
CA GLN A 136 15.88 34.80 7.88
C GLN A 136 16.48 33.52 8.51
N ASP A 137 17.34 33.67 9.52
CA ASP A 137 17.97 32.55 10.21
C ASP A 137 16.96 31.70 10.99
N GLN A 138 15.98 32.34 11.64
CA GLN A 138 14.89 31.65 12.32
C GLN A 138 14.01 30.87 11.33
N ARG A 139 13.69 31.45 10.16
CA ARG A 139 12.94 30.75 9.10
C ARG A 139 13.70 29.54 8.56
N GLN A 140 15.02 29.65 8.40
CA GLN A 140 15.85 28.52 7.96
C GLN A 140 15.96 27.43 9.04
N ALA A 141 16.10 27.82 10.30
CA ALA A 141 16.11 26.88 11.42
C ALA A 141 14.79 26.10 11.50
N GLU A 142 13.65 26.80 11.41
CA GLU A 142 12.33 26.17 11.35
C GLU A 142 12.18 25.23 10.15
N GLY A 143 12.68 25.63 8.98
CA GLY A 143 12.71 24.75 7.80
C GLY A 143 13.47 23.45 8.05
N ARG A 144 14.63 23.51 8.72
CA ARG A 144 15.40 22.31 9.10
C ARG A 144 14.66 21.44 10.11
N THR A 145 14.04 22.05 11.13
CA THR A 145 13.26 21.32 12.14
C THR A 145 12.08 20.60 11.51
N ARG A 146 11.31 21.27 10.64
CA ARG A 146 10.19 20.63 9.93
C ARG A 146 10.64 19.47 9.04
N GLY A 147 11.78 19.63 8.35
CA GLY A 147 12.38 18.55 7.58
C GLY A 147 12.75 17.33 8.43
N GLN A 148 13.40 17.55 9.59
CA GLN A 148 13.75 16.49 10.54
C GLN A 148 12.50 15.78 11.08
N ARG A 149 11.47 16.54 11.48
CA ARG A 149 10.19 15.99 11.97
C ARG A 149 9.49 15.13 10.93
N TYR A 150 9.53 15.50 9.65
CA TYR A 150 8.99 14.64 8.60
C TYR A 150 9.75 13.30 8.47
N GLU A 151 11.08 13.30 8.57
CA GLU A 151 11.86 12.05 8.58
C GLU A 151 11.55 11.19 9.82
N GLU A 152 11.41 11.82 11.00
CA GLU A 152 10.97 11.14 12.22
C GLU A 152 9.56 10.54 12.09
N LEU A 153 8.62 11.26 11.46
CA LEU A 153 7.27 10.77 11.22
C LEU A 153 7.25 9.56 10.28
N ARG A 154 8.07 9.56 9.22
CA ARG A 154 8.24 8.41 8.31
C ARG A 154 8.79 7.20 9.05
N ALA A 155 9.85 7.38 9.83
CA ALA A 155 10.43 6.32 10.63
C ALA A 155 9.42 5.77 11.66
N TRP A 156 8.65 6.66 12.29
CA TRP A 156 7.58 6.28 13.20
C TRP A 156 6.53 5.40 12.50
N TRP A 157 6.06 5.79 11.31
CA TRP A 157 5.01 5.03 10.63
C TRP A 157 5.50 3.65 10.19
N VAL A 158 6.76 3.53 9.74
CA VAL A 158 7.38 2.22 9.49
C VAL A 158 7.41 1.35 10.75
N ARG A 159 7.72 1.94 11.92
CA ARG A 159 7.68 1.21 13.20
C ARG A 159 6.26 0.75 13.54
N GLU A 160 5.25 1.60 13.29
CA GLU A 160 3.85 1.23 13.47
C GLU A 160 3.47 0.04 12.59
N MET A 161 3.78 0.08 11.28
CA MET A 161 3.53 -1.02 10.34
C MET A 161 4.22 -2.33 10.74
N LEU A 162 5.42 -2.25 11.34
CA LEU A 162 6.18 -3.43 11.79
C LEU A 162 5.60 -4.07 13.06
N THR A 163 5.06 -3.26 13.98
CA THR A 163 4.76 -3.69 15.35
C THR A 163 3.28 -3.77 15.70
N THR A 164 2.40 -3.20 14.87
CA THR A 164 0.97 -3.20 15.13
C THR A 164 0.40 -4.63 15.11
N PRO A 165 -0.51 -4.98 16.04
CA PRO A 165 -1.26 -6.23 15.97
C PRO A 165 -2.40 -6.17 14.95
N SER A 166 -2.57 -5.05 14.23
CA SER A 166 -3.58 -4.87 13.18
C SER A 166 -2.96 -4.40 11.86
N PRO A 167 -2.23 -5.28 11.14
CA PRO A 167 -1.61 -4.93 9.86
C PRO A 167 -2.60 -4.39 8.82
N LEU A 168 -3.85 -4.90 8.81
CA LEU A 168 -4.90 -4.40 7.91
C LEU A 168 -5.24 -2.93 8.17
N THR A 169 -5.22 -2.47 9.44
CA THR A 169 -5.45 -1.04 9.74
C THR A 169 -4.42 -0.19 9.02
N GLU A 170 -3.13 -0.49 9.14
CA GLU A 170 -2.08 0.31 8.51
C GLU A 170 -2.02 0.16 6.98
N ARG A 171 -2.36 -1.02 6.44
CA ARG A 171 -2.53 -1.18 5.00
C ARG A 171 -3.65 -0.32 4.45
N MET A 172 -4.78 -0.25 5.16
CA MET A 172 -5.89 0.63 4.79
C MET A 172 -5.53 2.10 5.00
N THR A 173 -4.84 2.49 6.08
CA THR A 173 -4.35 3.86 6.29
C THR A 173 -3.46 4.31 5.12
N LEU A 174 -2.52 3.47 4.69
CA LEU A 174 -1.65 3.75 3.54
C LEU A 174 -2.45 3.85 2.23
N PHE A 175 -3.38 2.92 2.00
CA PHE A 175 -4.29 2.97 0.85
C PHE A 175 -5.09 4.29 0.81
N TRP A 176 -5.65 4.72 1.95
CA TRP A 176 -6.42 5.95 2.03
C TRP A 176 -5.55 7.19 1.91
N HIS A 177 -4.32 7.18 2.41
CA HIS A 177 -3.37 8.27 2.20
C HIS A 177 -2.98 8.39 0.72
N ASN A 178 -2.90 7.26 0.01
CA ASN A 178 -2.71 7.25 -1.43
C ASN A 178 -3.97 7.69 -2.20
N HIS A 179 -5.16 7.39 -1.69
CA HIS A 179 -6.44 7.77 -2.27
C HIS A 179 -6.74 9.27 -2.08
N PHE A 180 -6.68 9.76 -0.84
CA PHE A 180 -6.85 11.14 -0.44
C PHE A 180 -5.50 11.85 -0.35
N THR A 181 -4.89 12.02 -1.51
CA THR A 181 -3.51 12.45 -1.61
C THR A 181 -3.28 13.83 -0.99
N SER A 182 -2.38 13.89 -0.01
CA SER A 182 -1.76 15.10 0.53
C SER A 182 -0.25 14.89 0.67
N GLY A 183 0.55 15.95 0.55
CA GLY A 183 2.02 15.84 0.57
C GLY A 183 2.75 16.98 1.26
N GLN A 184 3.93 16.66 1.80
CA GLN A 184 4.85 17.60 2.47
C GLN A 184 5.24 18.81 1.60
N ASP A 185 5.17 18.73 0.26
CA ASP A 185 5.47 19.83 -0.66
C ASP A 185 4.55 21.04 -0.46
N LYS A 186 3.28 20.82 -0.12
CA LYS A 186 2.31 21.89 0.18
C LYS A 186 1.86 21.93 1.63
N VAL A 187 1.95 20.82 2.35
CA VAL A 187 1.61 20.76 3.79
C VAL A 187 2.84 21.14 4.61
N GLY A 188 2.94 22.43 4.93
CA GLY A 188 4.16 22.99 5.50
C GLY A 188 4.52 22.45 6.88
N TYR A 189 3.54 22.09 7.72
CA TYR A 189 3.76 21.65 9.10
C TYR A 189 3.52 20.14 9.25
N PRO A 190 4.54 19.37 9.68
CA PRO A 190 4.42 17.92 9.87
C PRO A 190 3.29 17.51 10.82
N GLN A 191 2.91 18.37 11.78
CA GLN A 191 1.79 18.12 12.68
C GLN A 191 0.49 17.88 11.92
N GLN A 192 0.22 18.64 10.86
CA GLN A 192 -1.04 18.50 10.10
C GLN A 192 -1.07 17.18 9.32
N MET A 193 0.08 16.76 8.77
CA MET A 193 0.17 15.47 8.10
C MET A 193 0.03 14.31 9.08
N ALA A 194 0.62 14.42 10.28
CA ALA A 194 0.44 13.47 11.37
C ALA A 194 -1.03 13.38 11.83
N GLN A 195 -1.73 14.51 11.95
CA GLN A 195 -3.16 14.52 12.29
C GLN A 195 -4.02 13.90 11.17
N GLN A 196 -3.68 14.16 9.90
CA GLN A 196 -4.37 13.51 8.77
C GLN A 196 -4.16 11.99 8.79
N ASP A 197 -2.93 11.51 9.05
CA ASP A 197 -2.64 10.09 9.21
C ASP A 197 -3.46 9.45 10.34
N MET A 198 -3.61 10.14 11.48
CA MET A 198 -4.47 9.71 12.58
C MET A 198 -5.95 9.66 12.19
N LEU A 199 -6.44 10.64 11.44
CA LEU A 199 -7.81 10.68 10.90
C LEU A 199 -8.05 9.49 9.96
N LEU A 200 -7.16 9.28 8.98
CA LEU A 200 -7.24 8.18 8.03
C LEU A 200 -7.22 6.83 8.74
N ARG A 201 -6.37 6.67 9.76
CA ARG A 201 -6.31 5.44 10.57
C ARG A 201 -7.59 5.20 11.36
N ARG A 202 -8.14 6.24 11.98
CA ARG A 202 -9.39 6.17 12.73
C ARG A 202 -10.53 5.67 11.84
N ASP A 203 -10.59 6.14 10.60
CA ASP A 203 -11.68 5.83 9.67
C ASP A 203 -11.35 4.70 8.68
N ALA A 204 -10.15 4.11 8.77
CA ALA A 204 -9.59 3.22 7.75
C ALA A 204 -10.49 2.03 7.39
N LEU A 205 -11.24 1.52 8.37
CA LEU A 205 -12.25 0.46 8.19
C LEU A 205 -13.64 0.92 8.70
N GLY A 206 -13.85 2.22 8.81
CA GLY A 206 -15.11 2.81 9.27
C GLY A 206 -16.07 3.05 8.11
N ASN A 207 -16.60 4.26 8.04
CA ASN A 207 -17.54 4.67 7.00
C ASN A 207 -16.84 5.61 6.00
N PHE A 208 -16.86 5.26 4.71
CA PHE A 208 -16.21 6.07 3.67
C PHE A 208 -16.89 7.42 3.49
N GLY A 209 -18.21 7.51 3.66
CA GLY A 209 -18.92 8.80 3.66
C GLY A 209 -18.37 9.72 4.75
N GLN A 210 -18.34 9.26 6.00
CA GLN A 210 -17.78 10.02 7.12
C GLN A 210 -16.32 10.45 6.85
N MET A 211 -15.49 9.51 6.39
CA MET A 211 -14.10 9.80 6.05
C MET A 211 -13.96 10.86 4.95
N LEU A 212 -14.82 10.82 3.93
CA LEU A 212 -14.85 11.82 2.86
C LEU A 212 -15.14 13.23 3.43
N HIS A 213 -16.13 13.36 4.31
CA HIS A 213 -16.44 14.64 4.97
C HIS A 213 -15.27 15.13 5.85
N ASP A 214 -14.68 14.22 6.62
CA ASP A 214 -13.61 14.56 7.56
C ASP A 214 -12.33 14.98 6.82
N VAL A 215 -11.94 14.23 5.78
CA VAL A 215 -10.78 14.57 4.93
C VAL A 215 -11.02 15.84 4.13
N ALA A 216 -12.23 16.07 3.61
CA ALA A 216 -12.52 17.28 2.84
C ALA A 216 -12.31 18.58 3.65
N LYS A 217 -12.45 18.49 4.98
CA LYS A 217 -12.25 19.61 5.93
C LYS A 217 -10.90 19.54 6.66
N ASP A 218 -10.10 18.50 6.45
CA ASP A 218 -8.80 18.34 7.07
C ASP A 218 -7.81 19.45 6.62
N PRO A 219 -7.03 20.05 7.54
CA PRO A 219 -6.07 21.09 7.19
C PRO A 219 -4.99 20.70 6.18
N ALA A 220 -4.52 19.45 6.17
CA ALA A 220 -3.53 19.02 5.19
C ALA A 220 -4.14 18.99 3.77
N MET A 221 -5.35 18.43 3.62
CA MET A 221 -6.09 18.38 2.37
C MET A 221 -6.44 19.78 1.83
N LEU A 222 -6.97 20.66 2.69
CA LEU A 222 -7.32 22.03 2.30
C LEU A 222 -6.10 22.87 1.88
N GLN A 223 -4.89 22.57 2.37
CA GLN A 223 -3.66 23.18 1.88
C GLN A 223 -3.20 22.54 0.56
N TYR A 224 -3.20 21.22 0.49
CA TYR A 224 -2.64 20.50 -0.64
C TYR A 224 -3.37 20.81 -1.96
N LEU A 225 -4.70 20.92 -1.90
CA LEU A 225 -5.55 21.25 -3.05
C LEU A 225 -5.94 22.73 -3.12
N ASP A 226 -5.30 23.57 -2.31
CA ASP A 226 -5.54 25.02 -2.21
C ASP A 226 -7.00 25.38 -1.84
N GLY A 227 -7.75 24.43 -1.26
CA GLY A 227 -9.17 24.56 -0.89
C GLY A 227 -9.44 25.67 0.12
N ALA A 228 -8.51 25.92 1.04
CA ALA A 228 -8.64 26.96 2.08
C ALA A 228 -8.76 28.41 1.53
N GLY A 229 -8.41 28.62 0.25
CA GLY A 229 -8.54 29.90 -0.45
C GLY A 229 -9.90 30.14 -1.10
N SER A 230 -10.79 29.15 -1.11
CA SER A 230 -12.09 29.22 -1.80
C SER A 230 -13.04 30.19 -1.10
N ARG A 231 -13.51 31.21 -1.84
CA ARG A 231 -14.42 32.25 -1.31
C ARG A 231 -15.39 32.73 -2.38
N LYS A 232 -16.52 33.31 -1.95
CA LYS A 232 -17.52 33.91 -2.82
C LYS A 232 -16.89 34.84 -3.86
N GLY A 233 -17.25 34.64 -5.13
CA GLY A 233 -16.69 35.36 -6.29
C GLY A 233 -15.32 34.88 -6.77
N LYS A 234 -14.62 34.02 -6.02
CA LYS A 234 -13.36 33.36 -6.40
C LYS A 234 -13.34 31.90 -5.91
N PRO A 235 -14.27 31.04 -6.38
CA PRO A 235 -14.33 29.64 -5.98
C PRO A 235 -13.11 28.87 -6.50
N ASN A 236 -12.61 27.89 -5.73
CA ASN A 236 -11.52 27.01 -6.15
C ASN A 236 -12.08 25.76 -6.86
N GLU A 237 -12.01 25.75 -8.19
CA GLU A 237 -12.45 24.61 -9.01
C GLU A 237 -11.52 23.40 -8.94
N ASN A 238 -10.25 23.57 -8.56
CA ASN A 238 -9.30 22.47 -8.46
C ASN A 238 -9.75 21.47 -7.39
N PHE A 239 -10.01 21.95 -6.17
CA PHE A 239 -10.50 21.09 -5.09
C PHE A 239 -11.80 20.37 -5.48
N ALA A 240 -12.77 21.09 -6.08
CA ALA A 240 -14.02 20.48 -6.51
C ALA A 240 -13.83 19.39 -7.56
N ARG A 241 -12.92 19.61 -8.53
CA ARG A 241 -12.58 18.63 -9.55
C ARG A 241 -11.94 17.39 -8.94
N GLU A 242 -10.93 17.55 -8.08
CA GLU A 242 -10.24 16.40 -7.49
C GLU A 242 -11.18 15.56 -6.61
N VAL A 243 -12.09 16.19 -5.86
CA VAL A 243 -13.10 15.47 -5.07
C VAL A 243 -13.99 14.62 -5.98
N MET A 244 -14.45 15.17 -7.11
CA MET A 244 -15.27 14.43 -8.08
C MET A 244 -14.47 13.35 -8.82
N GLU A 245 -13.27 13.67 -9.29
CA GLU A 245 -12.51 12.82 -10.20
C GLU A 245 -11.67 11.76 -9.48
N LEU A 246 -10.94 12.15 -8.43
CA LEU A 246 -9.92 11.28 -7.82
C LEU A 246 -10.44 10.55 -6.58
N PHE A 247 -11.41 11.14 -5.89
CA PHE A 247 -11.89 10.65 -4.59
C PHE A 247 -13.27 9.98 -4.68
N THR A 248 -14.14 10.39 -5.60
CA THR A 248 -15.53 9.89 -5.65
C THR A 248 -15.93 9.27 -6.98
N LEU A 249 -16.38 10.05 -7.96
CA LEU A 249 -17.07 9.55 -9.15
C LEU A 249 -16.15 8.92 -10.19
N GLY A 250 -14.89 9.36 -10.25
CA GLY A 250 -14.02 9.06 -11.39
C GLY A 250 -14.20 10.04 -12.55
N GLU A 251 -13.26 9.98 -13.50
CA GLU A 251 -13.28 10.80 -14.71
C GLU A 251 -14.49 10.46 -15.61
N GLY A 252 -15.13 11.48 -16.18
CA GLY A 252 -16.22 11.31 -17.15
C GLY A 252 -17.64 11.20 -16.57
N HIS A 253 -17.78 11.29 -15.25
CA HIS A 253 -19.07 11.18 -14.54
C HIS A 253 -19.66 12.50 -14.06
N TYR A 254 -19.07 13.62 -14.46
CA TYR A 254 -19.47 14.98 -14.08
C TYR A 254 -19.16 15.95 -15.23
N THR A 255 -19.78 17.13 -15.23
CA THR A 255 -19.55 18.18 -16.22
C THR A 255 -18.68 19.32 -15.66
N GLN A 256 -18.16 20.18 -16.54
CA GLN A 256 -17.48 21.40 -16.10
C GLN A 256 -18.40 22.30 -15.25
N GLN A 257 -19.71 22.33 -15.56
CA GLN A 257 -20.67 23.08 -14.77
C GLN A 257 -20.78 22.53 -13.35
N ASP A 258 -20.81 21.21 -13.18
CA ASP A 258 -20.84 20.58 -11.86
C ASP A 258 -19.61 20.98 -11.02
N VAL A 259 -18.43 21.03 -11.64
CA VAL A 259 -17.19 21.48 -10.98
C VAL A 259 -17.32 22.93 -10.50
N SER A 260 -17.74 23.85 -11.38
CA SER A 260 -17.88 25.27 -11.03
C SER A 260 -18.93 25.48 -9.92
N GLU A 261 -20.03 24.75 -9.97
CA GLU A 261 -21.12 24.85 -8.99
C GLU A 261 -20.76 24.21 -7.65
N ALA A 262 -20.08 23.07 -7.64
CA ALA A 262 -19.52 22.47 -6.43
C ALA A 262 -18.44 23.36 -5.80
N ALA A 263 -17.58 23.98 -6.61
CA ALA A 263 -16.56 24.91 -6.13
C ALA A 263 -17.18 26.12 -5.40
N ARG A 264 -18.35 26.60 -5.86
CA ARG A 264 -19.13 27.63 -5.15
C ARG A 264 -19.63 27.11 -3.79
N ALA A 265 -20.03 25.85 -3.69
CA ALA A 265 -20.49 25.24 -2.44
C ALA A 265 -19.37 25.13 -1.39
N TYR A 266 -18.14 24.84 -1.81
CA TYR A 266 -16.97 24.76 -0.92
C TYR A 266 -16.42 26.13 -0.46
N THR A 267 -16.97 27.25 -0.94
CA THR A 267 -16.53 28.57 -0.48
C THR A 267 -16.81 28.76 1.00
N GLY A 268 -15.87 29.37 1.73
CA GLY A 268 -15.98 29.59 3.17
C GLY A 268 -15.28 28.53 4.03
N TRP A 269 -14.93 27.37 3.48
CA TRP A 269 -13.98 26.44 4.11
C TRP A 269 -12.59 27.07 4.10
N SER A 270 -11.98 27.24 5.28
CA SER A 270 -10.74 27.97 5.43
C SER A 270 -9.91 27.40 6.57
N LEU A 271 -8.66 27.86 6.67
CA LEU A 271 -7.83 27.67 7.87
C LEU A 271 -7.73 28.94 8.70
N ASP A 272 -7.70 28.75 10.01
CA ASP A 272 -7.38 29.80 10.97
C ASP A 272 -5.89 30.15 10.85
N PRO A 273 -5.53 31.44 10.71
CA PRO A 273 -4.15 31.83 10.45
C PRO A 273 -3.18 31.52 11.61
N ASP A 274 -3.67 31.41 12.84
CA ASP A 274 -2.82 31.26 14.02
C ASP A 274 -2.69 29.80 14.43
N THR A 275 -3.80 29.07 14.45
CA THR A 275 -3.84 27.64 14.82
C THR A 275 -3.63 26.71 13.62
N GLN A 276 -3.86 27.19 12.40
CA GLN A 276 -3.91 26.38 11.17
C GLN A 276 -4.97 25.25 11.18
N ALA A 277 -5.93 25.34 12.10
CA ALA A 277 -7.08 24.44 12.15
C ALA A 277 -8.16 24.87 11.14
N TYR A 278 -9.03 23.93 10.78
CA TYR A 278 -10.22 24.23 9.97
C TYR A 278 -11.12 25.26 10.65
N VAL A 279 -11.65 26.19 9.87
CA VAL A 279 -12.66 27.15 10.30
C VAL A 279 -13.66 27.40 9.18
N TRP A 280 -14.95 27.43 9.54
CA TRP A 280 -16.02 27.86 8.66
C TRP A 280 -16.17 29.39 8.68
N ARG A 281 -16.13 30.03 7.52
CA ARG A 281 -16.31 31.48 7.36
C ARG A 281 -17.56 31.77 6.52
N ALA A 282 -18.71 31.85 7.19
CA ALA A 282 -20.00 32.11 6.56
C ALA A 282 -20.02 33.35 5.66
N ASN A 283 -19.33 34.43 6.06
CA ASN A 283 -19.24 35.66 5.26
C ASN A 283 -18.45 35.52 3.95
N LEU A 284 -17.72 34.42 3.76
CA LEU A 284 -17.01 34.08 2.54
C LEU A 284 -17.74 33.00 1.72
N HIS A 285 -18.86 32.46 2.21
CA HIS A 285 -19.64 31.47 1.49
C HIS A 285 -20.54 32.12 0.43
N ASP A 286 -20.76 31.42 -0.68
CA ASP A 286 -21.73 31.78 -1.69
C ASP A 286 -23.08 31.10 -1.41
N ASP A 287 -24.01 31.79 -0.76
CA ASP A 287 -25.35 31.24 -0.44
C ASP A 287 -26.33 31.15 -1.64
N ALA A 288 -25.92 31.54 -2.84
CA ALA A 288 -26.80 31.45 -4.00
C ALA A 288 -27.12 29.98 -4.36
N VAL A 289 -28.23 29.79 -5.08
CA VAL A 289 -28.62 28.46 -5.61
C VAL A 289 -27.51 27.95 -6.51
N LYS A 290 -27.20 26.67 -6.33
CA LYS A 290 -26.20 25.91 -7.09
C LYS A 290 -26.86 24.71 -7.73
N THR A 291 -26.38 24.27 -8.89
CA THR A 291 -26.84 23.04 -9.52
C THR A 291 -25.69 22.06 -9.68
N VAL A 292 -25.76 20.93 -8.97
CA VAL A 292 -24.72 19.90 -8.96
C VAL A 292 -25.37 18.55 -9.27
N LEU A 293 -24.91 17.90 -10.34
CA LEU A 293 -25.37 16.58 -10.81
C LEU A 293 -26.90 16.50 -10.96
N GLY A 294 -27.49 17.57 -11.49
CA GLY A 294 -28.93 17.69 -11.75
C GLY A 294 -29.79 18.03 -10.52
N GLN A 295 -29.19 18.19 -9.34
CA GLN A 295 -29.88 18.68 -8.15
C GLN A 295 -29.63 20.18 -7.97
N SER A 296 -30.64 20.94 -7.56
CA SER A 296 -30.52 22.39 -7.35
C SER A 296 -30.94 22.80 -5.94
N GLY A 297 -30.15 23.66 -5.31
CA GLY A 297 -30.41 24.15 -3.96
C GLY A 297 -29.32 25.14 -3.50
N PRO A 298 -29.50 25.83 -2.37
CA PRO A 298 -28.46 26.67 -1.78
C PRO A 298 -27.40 25.81 -1.08
N PHE A 299 -26.77 24.89 -1.82
CA PHE A 299 -25.92 23.85 -1.23
C PHE A 299 -24.65 24.41 -0.58
N ASP A 300 -24.33 23.91 0.61
CA ASP A 300 -22.99 24.03 1.19
C ASP A 300 -22.08 22.88 0.74
N GLY A 301 -20.83 22.91 1.20
CA GLY A 301 -19.84 21.91 0.83
C GLY A 301 -20.18 20.50 1.34
N ASP A 302 -20.75 20.36 2.53
CA ASP A 302 -21.12 19.04 3.08
C ASP A 302 -22.26 18.43 2.24
N GLN A 303 -23.26 19.23 1.87
CA GLN A 303 -24.36 18.78 1.00
C GLN A 303 -23.90 18.39 -0.41
N VAL A 304 -22.86 19.02 -0.94
CA VAL A 304 -22.26 18.57 -2.21
C VAL A 304 -21.61 17.20 -2.04
N LEU A 305 -20.90 16.93 -0.94
CA LEU A 305 -20.36 15.59 -0.67
C LEU A 305 -21.47 14.54 -0.57
N ASP A 306 -22.61 14.87 0.07
CA ASP A 306 -23.78 14.00 0.12
C ASP A 306 -24.35 13.69 -1.28
N ILE A 307 -24.40 14.69 -2.17
CA ILE A 307 -24.82 14.52 -3.57
C ILE A 307 -23.89 13.55 -4.30
N LEU A 308 -22.57 13.64 -4.06
CA LEU A 308 -21.59 12.72 -4.65
C LEU A 308 -21.74 11.30 -4.09
N LEU A 309 -21.92 11.15 -2.78
CA LEU A 309 -22.17 9.85 -2.14
C LEU A 309 -23.49 9.22 -2.64
N ALA A 310 -24.48 10.04 -2.98
CA ALA A 310 -25.73 9.59 -3.59
C ALA A 310 -25.59 9.10 -5.04
N ARG A 311 -24.41 9.15 -5.68
CA ARG A 311 -24.16 8.59 -7.01
C ARG A 311 -23.65 7.14 -6.95
N PRO A 312 -24.25 6.17 -7.68
CA PRO A 312 -23.74 4.80 -7.69
C PRO A 312 -22.29 4.70 -8.18
N GLU A 313 -21.88 5.65 -9.03
CA GLU A 313 -20.51 5.76 -9.54
C GLU A 313 -19.48 5.87 -8.42
N THR A 314 -19.79 6.54 -7.30
CA THR A 314 -18.89 6.66 -6.14
C THR A 314 -18.57 5.30 -5.52
N ALA A 315 -19.59 4.45 -5.33
CA ALA A 315 -19.39 3.12 -4.79
C ALA A 315 -18.58 2.25 -5.76
N THR A 316 -18.92 2.28 -7.06
CA THR A 316 -18.20 1.54 -8.10
C THR A 316 -16.72 1.96 -8.16
N PHE A 317 -16.44 3.26 -8.14
CA PHE A 317 -15.08 3.80 -8.19
C PHE A 317 -14.23 3.34 -7.00
N VAL A 318 -14.74 3.50 -5.77
CA VAL A 318 -14.02 3.11 -4.56
C VAL A 318 -13.81 1.59 -4.52
N THR A 319 -14.84 0.80 -4.82
CA THR A 319 -14.72 -0.66 -4.88
C THR A 319 -13.73 -1.12 -5.96
N THR A 320 -13.67 -0.44 -7.12
CA THR A 320 -12.68 -0.74 -8.16
C THR A 320 -11.26 -0.44 -7.68
N LYS A 321 -11.04 0.63 -6.90
CA LYS A 321 -9.73 0.90 -6.29
C LYS A 321 -9.35 -0.18 -5.28
N LEU A 322 -10.27 -0.59 -4.41
CA LEU A 322 -10.05 -1.68 -3.45
C LEU A 322 -9.76 -3.02 -4.14
N TRP A 323 -10.46 -3.32 -5.24
CA TRP A 323 -10.17 -4.51 -6.06
C TRP A 323 -8.71 -4.51 -6.54
N ARG A 324 -8.24 -3.38 -7.09
CA ARG A 324 -6.87 -3.24 -7.58
C ARG A 324 -5.81 -3.35 -6.48
N GLU A 325 -6.18 -3.00 -5.26
CA GLU A 325 -5.28 -3.09 -4.10
C GLU A 325 -5.13 -4.54 -3.60
N PHE A 326 -6.21 -5.32 -3.62
CA PHE A 326 -6.27 -6.60 -2.90
C PHE A 326 -6.48 -7.85 -3.77
N VAL A 327 -7.07 -7.73 -4.95
CA VAL A 327 -7.43 -8.88 -5.79
C VAL A 327 -6.49 -8.97 -6.99
N SER A 328 -6.57 -8.02 -7.92
CA SER A 328 -5.78 -8.03 -9.16
C SER A 328 -5.77 -6.66 -9.84
N ASP A 329 -4.78 -6.42 -10.70
CA ASP A 329 -4.66 -5.19 -11.48
C ASP A 329 -5.76 -5.05 -12.56
N THR A 330 -6.45 -6.16 -12.84
CA THR A 330 -7.46 -6.32 -13.87
C THR A 330 -8.85 -6.41 -13.23
N PRO A 331 -9.63 -5.31 -13.21
CA PRO A 331 -10.96 -5.29 -12.60
C PRO A 331 -11.92 -6.28 -13.26
N ASP A 332 -12.72 -6.99 -12.45
CA ASP A 332 -13.90 -7.74 -12.91
C ASP A 332 -15.17 -6.91 -12.63
N PRO A 333 -15.80 -6.29 -13.65
CA PRO A 333 -16.95 -5.42 -13.45
C PRO A 333 -18.15 -6.11 -12.80
N ALA A 334 -18.35 -7.41 -13.03
CA ALA A 334 -19.51 -8.12 -12.48
C ALA A 334 -19.38 -8.30 -10.96
N GLN A 335 -18.21 -8.73 -10.50
CA GLN A 335 -17.93 -8.89 -9.07
C GLN A 335 -17.83 -7.54 -8.35
N ILE A 336 -17.20 -6.55 -9.00
CA ILE A 336 -17.14 -5.19 -8.47
C ILE A 336 -18.53 -4.58 -8.32
N ALA A 337 -19.42 -4.77 -9.29
CA ALA A 337 -20.78 -4.25 -9.20
C ALA A 337 -21.55 -4.82 -7.99
N ALA A 338 -21.45 -6.13 -7.75
CA ALA A 338 -22.09 -6.78 -6.62
C ALA A 338 -21.57 -6.26 -5.26
N VAL A 339 -20.25 -6.08 -5.12
CA VAL A 339 -19.67 -5.52 -3.90
C VAL A 339 -20.01 -4.04 -3.75
N ALA A 340 -19.96 -3.25 -4.83
CA ALA A 340 -20.27 -1.83 -4.82
C ALA A 340 -21.73 -1.57 -4.43
N GLU A 341 -22.66 -2.41 -4.89
CA GLU A 341 -24.07 -2.34 -4.49
C GLU A 341 -24.22 -2.55 -2.97
N ARG A 342 -23.60 -3.58 -2.41
CA ARG A 342 -23.63 -3.86 -0.96
C ARG A 342 -22.97 -2.74 -0.15
N PHE A 343 -21.83 -2.24 -0.63
CA PHE A 343 -21.11 -1.12 -0.02
C PHE A 343 -21.96 0.15 0.04
N ARG A 344 -22.67 0.46 -1.05
CA ARG A 344 -23.59 1.60 -1.09
C ARG A 344 -24.82 1.37 -0.20
N ALA A 345 -25.40 0.17 -0.24
CA ALA A 345 -26.57 -0.20 0.55
C ALA A 345 -26.30 -0.21 2.06
N SER A 346 -25.06 -0.50 2.48
CA SER A 346 -24.61 -0.36 3.87
C SER A 346 -24.29 1.09 4.28
N HIS A 347 -24.67 2.06 3.45
CA HIS A 347 -24.33 3.47 3.62
C HIS A 347 -22.82 3.72 3.67
N TYR A 348 -22.04 3.04 2.83
CA TYR A 348 -20.59 3.17 2.72
C TYR A 348 -19.79 2.63 3.91
N ASP A 349 -20.24 1.54 4.54
CA ASP A 349 -19.43 0.78 5.50
C ASP A 349 -18.28 0.05 4.79
N ILE A 350 -17.04 0.44 5.08
CA ILE A 350 -15.83 -0.10 4.44
C ILE A 350 -15.64 -1.59 4.76
N LYS A 351 -16.00 -2.05 5.97
CA LYS A 351 -15.91 -3.48 6.31
C LYS A 351 -16.83 -4.33 5.46
N VAL A 352 -18.00 -3.82 5.08
CA VAL A 352 -18.91 -4.52 4.16
C VAL A 352 -18.26 -4.70 2.78
N ALA A 353 -17.61 -3.66 2.26
CA ALA A 353 -16.89 -3.75 0.98
C ALA A 353 -15.72 -4.73 1.06
N LEU A 354 -14.87 -4.61 2.08
CA LEU A 354 -13.71 -5.48 2.27
C LEU A 354 -14.12 -6.95 2.47
N ARG A 355 -15.15 -7.20 3.30
CA ARG A 355 -15.68 -8.56 3.50
C ARG A 355 -16.20 -9.15 2.19
N GLY A 356 -16.92 -8.35 1.39
CA GLY A 356 -17.40 -8.78 0.08
C GLY A 356 -16.28 -9.12 -0.90
N LEU A 357 -15.19 -8.34 -0.92
CA LEU A 357 -14.01 -8.62 -1.73
C LEU A 357 -13.28 -9.88 -1.26
N PHE A 358 -12.99 -9.97 0.04
CA PHE A 358 -12.17 -11.05 0.59
C PHE A 358 -12.88 -12.40 0.66
N LEU A 359 -14.21 -12.43 0.50
CA LEU A 359 -14.98 -13.67 0.36
C LEU A 359 -15.37 -13.97 -1.09
N SER A 360 -14.99 -13.12 -2.05
CA SER A 360 -15.24 -13.40 -3.46
C SER A 360 -14.40 -14.58 -3.94
N ASP A 361 -14.95 -15.38 -4.85
CA ASP A 361 -14.22 -16.47 -5.49
C ASP A 361 -12.97 -15.96 -6.21
N ALA A 362 -13.02 -14.76 -6.80
CA ALA A 362 -11.85 -14.16 -7.44
C ALA A 362 -10.70 -13.91 -6.46
N PHE A 363 -10.97 -13.50 -5.22
CA PHE A 363 -9.90 -13.27 -4.25
C PHE A 363 -9.11 -14.57 -3.98
N TRP A 364 -9.78 -15.71 -3.95
CA TRP A 364 -9.16 -17.01 -3.64
C TRP A 364 -8.75 -17.82 -4.87
N ASP A 365 -9.02 -17.33 -6.08
CA ASP A 365 -8.64 -17.99 -7.33
C ASP A 365 -7.13 -18.04 -7.48
N GLU A 366 -6.59 -19.21 -7.82
CA GLU A 366 -5.15 -19.42 -8.03
C GLU A 366 -4.55 -18.44 -9.04
N ARG A 367 -5.34 -18.03 -10.05
CA ARG A 367 -4.92 -17.05 -11.07
C ARG A 367 -4.67 -15.66 -10.51
N ASN A 368 -5.18 -15.36 -9.32
CA ASN A 368 -4.97 -14.09 -8.63
C ASN A 368 -3.94 -14.22 -7.49
N ARG A 369 -3.19 -15.33 -7.39
CA ARG A 369 -2.02 -15.43 -6.49
C ARG A 369 -0.77 -14.89 -7.17
N GLY A 370 -0.01 -14.04 -6.48
CA GLY A 370 1.24 -13.51 -7.01
C GLY A 370 1.06 -12.62 -8.24
N VAL A 371 -0.08 -11.95 -8.41
CA VAL A 371 -0.35 -11.07 -9.57
C VAL A 371 -0.17 -9.58 -9.27
N LEU A 372 -0.01 -9.18 -8.00
CA LEU A 372 0.25 -7.78 -7.67
C LEU A 372 1.71 -7.61 -7.26
N VAL A 373 2.31 -6.51 -7.72
CA VAL A 373 3.63 -6.11 -7.28
C VAL A 373 3.54 -5.50 -5.88
N LYS A 374 4.35 -5.98 -4.93
CA LYS A 374 4.49 -5.38 -3.59
C LYS A 374 4.95 -3.92 -3.72
N SER A 375 4.23 -2.98 -3.12
CA SER A 375 4.72 -1.59 -2.99
C SER A 375 6.07 -1.57 -2.24
N PRO A 376 6.88 -0.51 -2.36
CA PRO A 376 8.09 -0.37 -1.54
C PRO A 376 7.88 -0.55 -0.03
N ALA A 377 6.81 0.01 0.54
CA ALA A 377 6.47 -0.16 1.95
C ALA A 377 6.14 -1.63 2.25
N GLU A 378 5.33 -2.28 1.42
CA GLU A 378 5.00 -3.69 1.58
C GLU A 378 6.21 -4.61 1.47
N PHE A 379 7.11 -4.32 0.53
CA PHE A 379 8.33 -5.09 0.33
C PHE A 379 9.29 -4.97 1.51
N VAL A 380 9.56 -3.74 1.97
CA VAL A 380 10.50 -3.49 3.07
C VAL A 380 9.93 -3.98 4.40
N VAL A 381 8.70 -3.59 4.75
CA VAL A 381 8.06 -4.00 6.01
C VAL A 381 7.79 -5.50 6.01
N GLY A 382 7.31 -6.05 4.90
CA GLY A 382 7.05 -7.48 4.75
C GLY A 382 8.31 -8.31 4.95
N ALA A 383 9.42 -7.97 4.29
CA ALA A 383 10.69 -8.68 4.47
C ALA A 383 11.19 -8.64 5.93
N LEU A 384 11.06 -7.50 6.61
CA LEU A 384 11.48 -7.38 8.00
C LEU A 384 10.64 -8.25 8.95
N ARG A 385 9.33 -8.38 8.69
CA ARG A 385 8.42 -9.22 9.48
C ARG A 385 8.59 -10.70 9.19
N GLU A 386 8.61 -11.06 7.91
CA GLU A 386 8.72 -12.45 7.42
C GLU A 386 10.00 -13.14 7.94
N PHE A 387 11.11 -12.41 8.03
CA PHE A 387 12.40 -12.90 8.51
C PHE A 387 12.70 -12.58 9.99
N ASP A 388 11.73 -12.05 10.74
CA ASP A 388 11.90 -11.65 12.15
C ASP A 388 13.19 -10.83 12.40
N ILE A 389 13.36 -9.79 11.58
CA ILE A 389 14.57 -8.98 11.58
C ILE A 389 14.59 -8.07 12.80
N SER A 390 15.60 -8.23 13.64
CA SER A 390 15.88 -7.32 14.74
C SER A 390 16.51 -6.02 14.23
N TYR A 391 16.08 -4.88 14.79
CA TYR A 391 16.58 -3.55 14.43
C TYR A 391 16.58 -2.60 15.63
N ASP A 392 17.53 -1.66 15.65
CA ASP A 392 17.60 -0.64 16.70
C ASP A 392 16.67 0.56 16.43
N ASN A 393 16.48 0.92 15.16
CA ASN A 393 15.59 2.01 14.74
C ASN A 393 15.13 1.82 13.28
N THR A 394 14.07 2.54 12.90
CA THR A 394 13.37 2.37 11.61
C THR A 394 13.68 3.44 10.57
N ALA A 395 14.54 4.42 10.88
CA ALA A 395 14.86 5.50 9.95
C ALA A 395 15.57 5.02 8.66
N PRO A 396 16.53 4.07 8.70
CA PRO A 396 17.12 3.49 7.50
C PRO A 396 16.07 2.84 6.57
N PHE A 397 15.06 2.17 7.14
CA PHE A 397 14.01 1.50 6.38
C PHE A 397 13.06 2.51 5.73
N ALA A 398 12.69 3.58 6.43
CA ALA A 398 11.96 4.70 5.82
C ALA A 398 12.76 5.31 4.63
N GLY A 399 14.08 5.46 4.80
CA GLY A 399 14.97 5.87 3.73
C GLY A 399 14.98 4.89 2.54
N GLN A 400 14.95 3.58 2.80
CA GLN A 400 14.90 2.56 1.76
C GLN A 400 13.58 2.58 0.99
N ILE A 401 12.45 2.68 1.68
CA ILE A 401 11.12 2.80 1.06
C ILE A 401 11.08 4.03 0.13
N ARG A 402 11.63 5.17 0.58
CA ARG A 402 11.81 6.36 -0.27
C ARG A 402 12.68 6.09 -1.50
N ASN A 403 13.83 5.43 -1.34
CA ASN A 403 14.76 5.14 -2.44
C ASN A 403 14.14 4.21 -3.50
N LEU A 404 13.19 3.36 -3.08
CA LEU A 404 12.42 2.48 -3.94
C LEU A 404 11.20 3.17 -4.59
N GLY A 405 10.91 4.42 -4.24
CA GLY A 405 9.95 5.29 -4.91
C GLY A 405 8.73 5.70 -4.09
N GLU A 406 8.55 5.20 -2.87
CA GLU A 406 7.38 5.48 -2.03
C GLU A 406 7.77 6.35 -0.82
N ASN A 407 8.10 7.61 -1.06
CA ASN A 407 8.45 8.52 0.03
C ASN A 407 7.21 8.86 0.89
N LEU A 408 6.95 8.10 1.95
CA LEU A 408 5.77 8.29 2.82
C LEU A 408 5.52 9.77 3.16
N PHE A 409 4.25 10.21 3.18
CA PHE A 409 3.84 11.61 3.32
C PHE A 409 4.29 12.56 2.20
N TYR A 410 4.79 12.02 1.09
CA TYR A 410 5.26 12.78 -0.07
C TYR A 410 4.95 12.06 -1.39
N PRO A 411 3.66 11.89 -1.72
CA PRO A 411 3.23 11.37 -3.00
C PRO A 411 3.72 12.28 -4.15
N PRO A 412 4.04 11.71 -5.32
CA PRO A 412 4.67 12.46 -6.42
C PRO A 412 3.75 13.49 -7.11
N ASN A 413 2.44 13.32 -7.00
CA ASN A 413 1.41 14.24 -7.51
C ASN A 413 0.04 13.90 -6.90
N VAL A 414 -0.99 14.68 -7.22
CA VAL A 414 -2.38 14.54 -6.70
C VAL A 414 -3.05 13.18 -6.95
N LYS A 415 -2.53 12.35 -7.87
CA LYS A 415 -3.03 10.98 -8.10
C LYS A 415 -2.41 9.94 -7.16
N GLY A 416 -1.53 10.36 -6.25
CA GLY A 416 -0.82 9.48 -5.33
C GLY A 416 0.43 8.83 -5.95
N TRP A 417 0.91 7.78 -5.29
CA TRP A 417 1.93 6.89 -5.81
C TRP A 417 1.37 5.96 -6.88
N PRO A 418 2.02 5.88 -8.05
CA PRO A 418 1.60 4.93 -9.08
C PRO A 418 1.91 3.50 -8.61
N GLY A 419 0.89 2.63 -8.59
CA GLY A 419 1.00 1.23 -8.21
C GLY A 419 1.43 0.29 -9.34
N GLY A 420 1.57 -1.00 -9.02
CA GLY A 420 1.84 -2.05 -9.99
C GLY A 420 3.27 -2.04 -10.52
N THR A 421 3.45 -2.25 -11.83
CA THR A 421 4.78 -2.43 -12.44
C THR A 421 5.66 -1.18 -12.42
N THR A 422 5.12 0.00 -12.08
CA THR A 422 5.90 1.24 -11.92
C THR A 422 6.91 1.14 -10.78
N TRP A 423 6.69 0.23 -9.82
CA TRP A 423 7.63 -0.09 -8.75
C TRP A 423 8.84 -0.89 -9.20
N ILE A 424 8.83 -1.41 -10.43
CA ILE A 424 9.89 -2.27 -10.96
C ILE A 424 10.49 -1.65 -12.22
N ASN A 425 11.75 -1.26 -12.09
CA ASN A 425 12.62 -0.83 -13.18
C ASN A 425 14.06 -1.30 -12.87
N SER A 426 15.00 -1.08 -13.79
CA SER A 426 16.37 -1.58 -13.63
C SER A 426 17.06 -1.13 -12.34
N SER A 427 16.80 0.09 -11.84
CA SER A 427 17.43 0.58 -10.61
C SER A 427 16.73 0.08 -9.35
N THR A 428 15.39 0.13 -9.31
CA THR A 428 14.59 -0.32 -8.16
C THR A 428 14.66 -1.83 -7.96
N LEU A 429 14.72 -2.63 -9.03
CA LEU A 429 14.88 -4.08 -8.92
C LEU A 429 16.25 -4.45 -8.33
N LEU A 430 17.31 -3.76 -8.75
CA LEU A 430 18.64 -3.93 -8.16
C LEU A 430 18.65 -3.51 -6.69
N ALA A 431 18.06 -2.37 -6.36
CA ALA A 431 17.97 -1.88 -4.99
C ALA A 431 17.15 -2.81 -4.07
N ARG A 432 16.08 -3.43 -4.58
CA ARG A 432 15.30 -4.47 -3.88
C ARG A 432 16.15 -5.70 -3.57
N LYS A 433 16.92 -6.20 -4.55
CA LYS A 433 17.86 -7.31 -4.34
C LYS A 433 18.93 -6.98 -3.31
N GLN A 434 19.57 -5.82 -3.46
CA GLN A 434 20.60 -5.34 -2.52
C GLN A 434 20.07 -5.21 -1.09
N PHE A 435 18.83 -4.77 -0.91
CA PHE A 435 18.20 -4.67 0.40
C PHE A 435 18.07 -6.05 1.07
N VAL A 436 17.59 -7.05 0.33
CA VAL A 436 17.45 -8.41 0.87
C VAL A 436 18.82 -9.03 1.15
N GLU A 437 19.79 -8.90 0.25
CA GLU A 437 21.18 -9.33 0.50
C GLU A 437 21.77 -8.68 1.76
N GLN A 438 21.49 -7.39 1.98
CA GLN A 438 21.99 -6.67 3.15
C GLN A 438 21.39 -7.21 4.46
N ILE A 439 20.08 -7.50 4.48
CA ILE A 439 19.42 -8.15 5.62
C ILE A 439 20.09 -9.50 5.92
N PHE A 440 20.38 -10.29 4.89
CA PHE A 440 20.98 -11.61 5.03
C PHE A 440 22.45 -11.57 5.46
N ARG A 441 23.25 -10.61 4.98
CA ARG A 441 24.65 -10.45 5.44
C ARG A 441 24.76 -10.01 6.88
N ALA A 442 23.71 -9.42 7.45
CA ALA A 442 23.65 -9.07 8.87
C ALA A 442 23.59 -10.30 9.81
N THR A 443 23.44 -11.51 9.26
CA THR A 443 23.63 -12.79 9.98
C THR A 443 25.10 -13.05 10.32
N GLU A 444 26.04 -12.71 9.41
CA GLU A 444 27.45 -13.11 9.51
C GLU A 444 28.26 -12.27 10.52
N THR A 445 27.87 -11.01 10.72
CA THR A 445 28.54 -10.10 11.66
C THR A 445 28.09 -10.26 13.12
N ALA A 446 27.06 -11.08 13.38
CA ALA A 446 26.62 -11.43 14.73
C ALA A 446 27.34 -12.67 15.30
N ALA A 447 28.06 -13.44 14.48
CA ALA A 447 28.97 -14.47 14.98
C ALA A 447 30.13 -13.81 15.75
N PRO A 448 30.48 -14.25 16.97
CA PRO A 448 31.52 -13.61 17.75
C PRO A 448 32.84 -13.66 16.98
N HIS A 449 33.28 -12.50 16.48
CA HIS A 449 34.62 -12.32 15.95
C HIS A 449 35.61 -12.71 17.06
N ARG A 450 36.23 -13.89 16.94
CA ARG A 450 37.43 -14.23 17.72
C ARG A 450 38.45 -13.12 17.40
N PRO A 451 38.89 -12.32 18.38
CA PRO A 451 39.83 -11.25 18.07
C PRO A 451 41.12 -11.88 17.54
N GLN A 452 41.40 -11.70 16.25
CA GLN A 452 42.76 -11.82 15.76
C GLN A 452 43.54 -10.66 16.38
N ASN A 453 44.58 -10.99 17.13
CA ASN A 453 45.53 -10.02 17.66
C ASN A 453 46.24 -9.29 16.50
N GLY A 454 45.60 -8.23 16.01
CA GLY A 454 46.19 -7.25 15.09
C GLY A 454 46.60 -6.01 15.87
N THR A 455 47.84 -5.60 15.70
CA THR A 455 48.48 -4.45 16.34
C THR A 455 47.65 -3.17 16.21
N MET A 456 47.28 -2.56 17.35
CA MET A 456 46.67 -1.22 17.40
C MET A 456 47.62 -0.18 16.80
N SER A 457 47.13 0.56 15.80
CA SER A 457 47.81 1.78 15.33
C SER A 457 47.77 2.85 16.42
N GLN A 458 48.92 3.45 16.73
CA GLN A 458 49.07 4.47 17.78
C GLN A 458 48.67 5.89 17.32
N ASP A 459 48.12 6.06 16.11
CA ASP A 459 47.72 7.37 15.60
C ASP A 459 46.34 7.80 16.14
N PRO A 460 46.24 8.87 16.95
CA PRO A 460 44.99 9.33 17.55
C PRO A 460 43.93 9.75 16.52
N LYS A 461 44.35 10.24 15.34
CA LYS A 461 43.41 10.64 14.27
C LYS A 461 42.84 9.42 13.55
N ALA A 462 43.65 8.40 13.32
CA ALA A 462 43.19 7.14 12.73
C ALA A 462 42.20 6.43 13.69
N ALA A 463 42.50 6.38 14.98
CA ALA A 463 41.61 5.80 15.99
C ALA A 463 40.29 6.59 16.15
N MET A 464 40.31 7.92 15.98
CA MET A 464 39.10 8.76 16.01
C MET A 464 38.25 8.57 14.76
N VAL A 465 38.84 8.46 13.56
CA VAL A 465 38.12 8.15 12.32
C VAL A 465 37.55 6.73 12.36
N GLN A 466 38.27 5.76 12.93
CA GLN A 466 37.77 4.40 13.14
C GLN A 466 36.64 4.35 14.17
N ARG A 467 36.71 5.14 15.25
CA ARG A 467 35.61 5.31 16.22
C ARG A 467 34.42 6.08 15.63
N ALA A 468 34.65 7.04 14.72
CA ALA A 468 33.59 7.75 14.02
C ALA A 468 32.90 6.85 12.98
N MET A 469 33.66 6.02 12.26
CA MET A 469 33.11 5.00 11.37
C MET A 469 32.41 3.86 12.13
N ALA A 470 32.89 3.48 13.32
CA ALA A 470 32.20 2.57 14.21
C ALA A 470 30.91 3.18 14.81
N ARG A 471 30.83 4.51 14.96
CA ARG A 471 29.61 5.22 15.39
C ARG A 471 28.62 5.50 14.25
N VAL A 472 29.06 5.47 13.00
CA VAL A 472 28.21 5.55 11.81
C VAL A 472 27.65 4.17 11.41
N GLY A 473 28.12 3.09 12.06
CA GLY A 473 27.71 1.70 11.80
C GLY A 473 26.97 0.98 12.93
N GLN A 474 26.37 1.68 13.91
CA GLN A 474 25.66 1.01 15.02
C GLN A 474 24.23 1.54 15.22
N GLY A 475 23.36 1.07 14.33
CA GLY A 475 21.99 0.65 14.64
C GLY A 475 21.86 -0.74 14.02
N GLY A 476 22.13 -1.81 14.78
CA GLY A 476 22.36 -3.15 14.25
C GLY A 476 21.07 -3.75 13.68
N VAL A 477 21.05 -4.02 12.37
CA VAL A 477 20.14 -5.01 11.79
C VAL A 477 20.70 -6.38 12.12
N ARG A 478 19.87 -7.33 12.55
CA ARG A 478 20.29 -8.72 12.79
C ARG A 478 19.19 -9.67 12.34
N PHE A 479 19.60 -10.68 11.58
CA PHE A 479 18.77 -11.81 11.23
C PHE A 479 19.31 -13.06 11.95
N ASP A 480 18.45 -13.77 12.68
CA ASP A 480 18.78 -15.06 13.29
C ASP A 480 18.33 -16.18 12.35
N ILE A 481 19.15 -16.44 11.33
CA ILE A 481 18.84 -17.41 10.28
C ILE A 481 18.73 -18.84 10.83
N ASP A 482 19.48 -19.19 11.87
CA ASP A 482 19.40 -20.49 12.54
C ASP A 482 18.00 -20.71 13.13
N THR A 483 17.50 -19.72 13.89
CA THR A 483 16.17 -19.77 14.51
C THR A 483 15.06 -19.77 13.45
N TRP A 484 15.22 -18.99 12.38
CA TRP A 484 14.24 -18.95 11.30
C TRP A 484 14.17 -20.28 10.53
N LEU A 485 15.31 -20.85 10.14
CA LEU A 485 15.38 -22.13 9.42
C LEU A 485 14.97 -23.34 10.27
N ALA A 486 15.18 -23.28 11.59
CA ALA A 486 14.76 -24.34 12.50
C ALA A 486 13.24 -24.62 12.43
N GLN A 487 12.44 -23.62 12.07
CA GLN A 487 10.98 -23.76 11.88
C GLN A 487 10.62 -24.71 10.73
N PHE A 488 11.56 -24.91 9.80
CA PHE A 488 11.45 -25.80 8.65
C PHE A 488 12.28 -27.09 8.81
N ASN A 489 12.66 -27.41 10.06
CA ASN A 489 13.49 -28.57 10.41
C ASN A 489 14.82 -28.62 9.63
N THR A 490 15.42 -27.47 9.34
CA THR A 490 16.70 -27.36 8.65
C THR A 490 17.63 -26.37 9.36
N ALA A 491 18.88 -26.29 8.91
CA ALA A 491 19.90 -25.40 9.44
C ALA A 491 20.69 -24.77 8.28
N PRO A 492 21.32 -23.60 8.46
CA PRO A 492 21.92 -22.83 7.37
C PRO A 492 22.85 -23.63 6.45
N THR A 493 23.71 -24.47 7.04
CA THR A 493 24.70 -25.29 6.31
C THR A 493 24.21 -26.70 5.96
N ALA A 494 23.00 -27.07 6.39
CA ALA A 494 22.41 -28.36 6.04
C ALA A 494 22.00 -28.34 4.56
N LYS A 495 22.20 -29.46 3.87
CA LYS A 495 21.50 -29.71 2.62
C LYS A 495 20.06 -30.02 2.96
N ALA A 496 19.17 -29.10 2.62
CA ALA A 496 17.74 -29.30 2.83
C ALA A 496 17.27 -30.47 1.95
N GLY A 497 16.39 -31.32 2.48
CA GLY A 497 15.70 -32.30 1.67
C GLY A 497 14.53 -31.64 0.93
N LEU A 498 13.99 -32.30 -0.09
CA LEU A 498 12.88 -31.79 -0.91
C LEU A 498 11.70 -31.25 -0.09
N SER A 499 11.38 -31.88 1.04
CA SER A 499 10.31 -31.41 1.93
C SER A 499 10.61 -30.05 2.56
N ALA A 500 11.85 -29.80 2.99
CA ALA A 500 12.25 -28.53 3.57
C ALA A 500 12.33 -27.45 2.48
N ASP A 501 12.85 -27.79 1.29
CA ASP A 501 12.88 -26.88 0.14
C ASP A 501 11.47 -26.41 -0.25
N LEU A 502 10.52 -27.33 -0.36
CA LEU A 502 9.12 -26.98 -0.66
C LEU A 502 8.50 -26.10 0.42
N GLN A 503 8.74 -26.39 1.70
CA GLN A 503 8.24 -25.55 2.79
C GLN A 503 8.85 -24.14 2.77
N LEU A 504 10.15 -24.03 2.49
CA LEU A 504 10.82 -22.73 2.31
C LEU A 504 10.25 -21.96 1.13
N GLN A 505 10.03 -22.64 0.01
CA GLN A 505 9.44 -22.03 -1.19
C GLN A 505 8.05 -21.46 -0.89
N HIS A 506 7.19 -22.24 -0.23
CA HIS A 506 5.83 -21.82 0.14
C HIS A 506 5.82 -20.73 1.22
N ALA A 507 6.86 -20.67 2.05
CA ALA A 507 6.99 -19.63 3.06
C ALA A 507 7.34 -18.26 2.46
N VAL A 508 8.10 -18.24 1.35
CA VAL A 508 8.73 -17.03 0.79
C VAL A 508 8.06 -16.54 -0.49
N LEU A 509 7.65 -17.46 -1.36
CA LEU A 509 7.13 -17.11 -2.67
C LEU A 509 5.60 -17.28 -2.73
N PRO A 510 4.88 -16.33 -3.32
CA PRO A 510 3.43 -16.45 -3.49
C PRO A 510 3.02 -17.45 -4.58
N ILE A 511 3.95 -17.83 -5.45
CA ILE A 511 3.79 -18.77 -6.55
C ILE A 511 5.09 -19.57 -6.72
N ALA A 512 5.05 -20.64 -7.52
CA ALA A 512 6.26 -21.39 -7.85
C ALA A 512 7.37 -20.49 -8.45
N PRO A 513 8.65 -20.76 -8.15
CA PRO A 513 9.79 -20.06 -8.72
C PRO A 513 9.71 -19.98 -10.25
N VAL A 514 10.14 -18.85 -10.80
CA VAL A 514 10.18 -18.68 -12.26
C VAL A 514 11.27 -19.57 -12.85
N ASP A 515 12.41 -19.66 -12.17
CA ASP A 515 13.54 -20.50 -12.56
C ASP A 515 13.72 -21.64 -11.56
N ALA A 516 14.14 -22.81 -12.07
CA ALA A 516 14.45 -23.94 -11.20
C ALA A 516 15.65 -23.62 -10.29
N ILE A 517 15.48 -23.78 -8.98
CA ILE A 517 16.52 -23.58 -7.98
C ILE A 517 17.19 -24.91 -7.66
N GLU A 518 18.52 -24.91 -7.51
CA GLU A 518 19.29 -26.11 -7.18
C GLU A 518 18.93 -26.64 -5.78
N THR A 519 18.28 -27.80 -5.73
CA THR A 519 17.81 -28.48 -4.50
C THR A 519 18.90 -29.22 -3.74
N ASP A 520 20.15 -29.18 -4.21
CA ASP A 520 21.30 -29.85 -3.56
C ASP A 520 22.25 -28.85 -2.88
N SER A 521 21.79 -27.60 -2.77
CA SER A 521 22.45 -26.47 -2.11
C SER A 521 22.20 -26.49 -0.59
N THR A 522 22.92 -25.65 0.16
CA THR A 522 22.62 -25.47 1.59
C THR A 522 21.30 -24.72 1.76
N ALA A 523 20.59 -24.93 2.86
CA ALA A 523 19.32 -24.25 3.11
C ALA A 523 19.44 -22.72 3.06
N SER A 524 20.56 -22.15 3.49
CA SER A 524 20.85 -20.72 3.36
C SER A 524 20.96 -20.27 1.90
N ALA A 525 21.63 -21.06 1.05
CA ALA A 525 21.80 -20.75 -0.37
C ALA A 525 20.49 -20.92 -1.15
N TYR A 526 19.69 -21.93 -0.79
CA TYR A 526 18.36 -22.14 -1.35
C TYR A 526 17.43 -20.97 -1.01
N LEU A 527 17.43 -20.53 0.25
CA LEU A 527 16.67 -19.36 0.70
C LEU A 527 17.10 -18.07 -0.01
N GLU A 528 18.41 -17.84 -0.15
CA GLU A 528 18.93 -16.70 -0.91
C GLU A 528 18.46 -16.74 -2.37
N ALA A 529 18.44 -17.92 -3.00
CA ALA A 529 17.96 -18.07 -4.36
C ALA A 529 16.46 -17.75 -4.51
N LEU A 530 15.61 -18.20 -3.57
CA LEU A 530 14.18 -17.85 -3.54
C LEU A 530 13.97 -16.33 -3.52
N LEU A 531 14.76 -15.62 -2.71
CA LEU A 531 14.65 -14.17 -2.56
C LEU A 531 15.12 -13.38 -3.78
N MET A 532 15.99 -13.98 -4.58
CA MET A 532 16.43 -13.42 -5.86
C MET A 532 15.46 -13.73 -7.01
N ASP A 533 14.50 -14.63 -6.80
CA ASP A 533 13.48 -14.98 -7.76
C ASP A 533 12.51 -13.79 -8.00
N PRO A 534 12.13 -13.51 -9.25
CA PRO A 534 11.16 -12.48 -9.56
C PRO A 534 9.82 -12.60 -8.82
N ALA A 535 9.36 -13.81 -8.51
CA ALA A 535 8.12 -14.07 -7.79
C ALA A 535 8.12 -13.47 -6.38
N TYR A 536 9.28 -13.28 -5.75
CA TYR A 536 9.37 -12.65 -4.43
C TYR A 536 8.90 -11.18 -4.43
N GLN A 537 8.93 -10.52 -5.59
CA GLN A 537 8.44 -9.14 -5.75
C GLN A 537 6.91 -9.05 -5.77
N LEU A 538 6.24 -10.20 -5.85
CA LEU A 538 4.80 -10.32 -6.03
C LEU A 538 4.13 -10.70 -4.70
N LYS A 539 2.83 -10.44 -4.64
CA LYS A 539 1.91 -10.87 -3.59
C LYS A 539 0.60 -11.32 -4.23
#